data_AF-A0A6L6B5Q7-F1
#
_entry.id   AF-A0A6L6B5Q7-F1
#
_cell.length_a   1.000
_cell.length_b   1.000
_cell.length_c   1.000
_cell.angle_alpha   90.00
_cell.angle_beta   90.00
_cell.angle_gamma   90.00
#
_symmetry.space_group_name_H-M   'P 1'
#
loop_
_entity.id
_entity.type
_entity.pdbx_description
1 polymer ?
#
loop_
_entity_poly.entity_id
_entity_poly.type
_entity_poly.pdbx_seq_one_letter_code
_entity_poly.pdbx_strand_id
1 'polypeptide(L)' 'VCATIGNEIRIDLPGGTHKNGKAIGITPAGELILEDGSRVTVGDIVHLR' A
#
# COMPACT_ATOMS: atom_id res chain seq x y z
N VAL A 1 -17.44 -0.95 -4.84
CA VAL A 1 -16.17 -1.19 -5.57
C VAL A 1 -15.03 -0.99 -4.58
N CYS A 2 -14.14 -1.97 -4.40
CA CYS A 2 -12.95 -1.83 -3.57
C CYS A 2 -11.98 -0.86 -4.29
N ALA A 3 -11.69 0.30 -3.70
CA ALA A 3 -10.99 1.40 -4.38
C ALA A 3 -9.45 1.30 -4.36
N THR A 4 -8.90 0.32 -3.61
CA THR A 4 -7.46 0.25 -3.30
C THR A 4 -6.70 -0.75 -4.16
N ILE A 5 -7.33 -1.88 -4.50
CA ILE A 5 -6.66 -2.99 -5.20
C ILE A 5 -6.69 -2.74 -6.70
N GLY A 6 -5.52 -2.73 -7.33
CA GLY A 6 -5.34 -2.47 -8.76
C GLY A 6 -5.01 -1.02 -9.12
N ASN A 7 -5.12 -0.08 -8.16
CA ASN A 7 -4.68 1.30 -8.32
C ASN A 7 -3.24 1.50 -7.83
N GLU A 8 -2.55 2.49 -8.39
CA GLU A 8 -1.33 3.01 -7.80
C GLU A 8 -1.65 3.64 -6.45
N ILE A 9 -0.94 3.22 -5.42
CA ILE A 9 -1.03 3.76 -4.07
C ILE A 9 0.30 4.40 -3.69
N ARG A 10 0.22 5.46 -2.91
CA ARG A 10 1.37 6.01 -2.20
C ARG A 10 1.29 5.57 -0.75
N ILE A 11 2.41 5.08 -0.27
CA ILE A 11 2.60 4.61 1.09
C ILE A 11 3.55 5.58 1.75
N ASP A 12 3.09 6.27 2.78
CA ASP A 12 3.89 7.20 3.58
C ASP A 12 4.53 6.44 4.73
N LEU A 13 5.84 6.21 4.62
CA LEU A 13 6.62 5.48 5.61
C LEU A 13 6.97 6.39 6.81
N PRO A 14 7.14 5.80 8.00
CA PRO A 14 7.66 6.50 9.15
C PRO A 14 9.06 7.05 8.83
N GLY A 15 9.20 8.38 8.86
CA GLY A 15 10.38 9.10 8.40
C GLY A 15 10.10 10.17 7.34
N GLY A 16 8.84 10.29 6.88
CA GLY A 16 8.43 11.28 5.88
C GLY A 16 8.85 10.90 4.45
N THR A 17 9.34 9.68 4.27
CA THR A 17 9.58 9.09 2.96
C THR A 17 8.29 8.45 2.45
N HIS A 18 8.08 8.49 1.14
CA HIS A 18 6.96 7.81 0.52
C HIS A 18 7.45 6.77 -0.49
N LYS A 19 6.74 5.65 -0.56
CA LYS A 19 6.91 4.63 -1.58
C LYS A 19 5.66 4.57 -2.44
N ASN A 20 5.83 4.74 -3.74
CA ASN A 20 4.77 4.51 -4.71
C ASN A 20 4.79 3.03 -5.11
N GLY A 21 3.62 2.43 -5.28
CA GLY A 21 3.52 1.11 -5.90
C GLY A 21 2.09 0.64 -6.06
N LYS A 22 1.93 -0.49 -6.72
CA LYS A 22 0.62 -1.06 -7.01
C LYS A 22 0.25 -2.11 -5.96
N ALA A 23 -0.88 -1.92 -5.31
CA ALA A 23 -1.44 -2.90 -4.38
C ALA A 23 -1.97 -4.11 -5.16
N ILE A 24 -1.37 -5.28 -4.95
CA ILE A 24 -1.82 -6.54 -5.57
C ILE A 24 -2.61 -7.44 -4.61
N GLY A 25 -2.53 -7.19 -3.31
CA GLY A 25 -3.25 -7.98 -2.32
C GLY A 25 -3.03 -7.51 -0.89
N ILE A 26 -3.68 -8.18 0.05
CA ILE A 26 -3.58 -7.92 1.49
C ILE A 26 -3.39 -9.27 2.19
N THR A 27 -2.46 -9.37 3.14
CA THR A 27 -2.24 -10.56 3.97
C THR A 27 -3.31 -10.65 5.07
N PRO A 28 -3.54 -11.84 5.66
CA PRO A 28 -4.45 -12.00 6.79
C PRO A 28 -4.06 -11.17 8.03
N ALA A 29 -2.78 -10.76 8.12
CA ALA A 29 -2.26 -9.90 9.17
C ALA A 29 -2.58 -8.40 8.94
N GLY A 30 -3.19 -8.05 7.79
CA GLY A 30 -3.45 -6.66 7.41
C GLY A 30 -2.24 -5.96 6.80
N GLU A 31 -1.28 -6.70 6.23
CA GLU A 31 -0.20 -6.10 5.46
C GLU A 31 -0.60 -6.01 3.99
N LEU A 32 -0.34 -4.88 3.37
CA LEU A 32 -0.58 -4.68 1.97
C LEU A 32 0.62 -5.16 1.15
N ILE A 33 0.34 -6.00 0.16
CA ILE A 33 1.32 -6.59 -0.75
C ILE A 33 1.40 -5.73 -2.00
N LEU A 34 2.61 -5.27 -2.31
CA LEU A 34 2.90 -4.55 -3.53
C LEU A 34 3.34 -5.50 -4.65
N GLU A 35 3.16 -5.07 -5.90
CA GLU A 35 3.62 -5.79 -7.10
C GLU A 35 5.14 -6.07 -7.09
N ASP A 36 5.90 -5.17 -6.46
CA ASP A 36 7.35 -5.28 -6.22
C ASP A 36 7.71 -6.37 -5.16
N GLY A 37 6.72 -7.10 -4.63
CA GLY A 37 6.90 -8.09 -3.57
C GLY A 37 7.10 -7.50 -2.16
N SER A 38 7.18 -6.17 -2.06
CA SER A 38 7.24 -5.45 -0.79
C SER A 38 5.94 -5.63 0.01
N ARG A 39 6.05 -5.69 1.34
CA ARG A 39 4.90 -5.75 2.27
C ARG A 39 4.91 -4.51 3.14
N VAL A 40 3.76 -3.87 3.29
CA VAL A 40 3.62 -2.66 4.11
C VAL A 40 2.39 -2.74 5.00
N THR A 41 2.54 -2.45 6.28
CA THR A 41 1.46 -2.41 7.26
C THR A 41 0.51 -1.22 7.07
N VAL A 42 -0.76 -1.43 7.41
CA VAL A 42 -1.90 -0.50 7.22
C VAL A 42 -1.78 0.87 7.94
N GLY A 43 -0.77 1.10 8.77
CA GLY A 43 -0.57 2.40 9.43
C GLY A 43 -0.17 3.55 8.49
N ASP A 44 0.35 3.21 7.31
CA ASP A 44 1.13 4.11 6.45
C ASP A 44 0.43 4.46 5.12
N ILE A 45 -0.84 4.09 4.94
CA ILE A 45 -1.49 4.14 3.62
C ILE A 45 -2.39 5.38 3.49
N VAL A 46 -1.99 6.32 2.63
CA VAL A 46 -2.82 7.44 2.21
C VAL A 46 -3.28 7.22 0.77
N HIS A 47 -4.60 7.10 0.55
CA HIS A 47 -5.15 7.01 -0.79
C HIS A 47 -5.04 8.35 -1.51
N LEU A 48 -4.25 8.40 -2.57
CA LEU A 48 -4.26 9.51 -3.52
C LEU A 48 -5.43 9.28 -4.48
N ARG A 49 -6.48 10.07 -4.27
CA ARG A 49 -7.69 10.15 -5.11
C ARG A 49 -7.40 10.63 -6.53
#